data_AF-A0A959NIG8-F1
#
_entry.id   AF-A0A959NIG8-F1
#
_cell.length_a   1.000
_cell.length_b   1.000
_cell.length_c   1.000
_cell.angle_alpha   90.00
_cell.angle_beta   90.00
_cell.angle_gamma   90.00
#
_symmetry.space_group_name_H-M   'P 1'
#
loop_
_entity.id
_entity.type
_entity.pdbx_description
1 polymer ?
#
loop_
_entity_poly.entity_id
_entity_poly.type
_entity_poly.pdbx_seq_one_letter_code
_entity_poly.pdbx_strand_id
1 'polypeptide(L)'
;MTIMQVNKIKSFIIIIIIFSAEFVIPQHKITIDANVQYQTLEGFGGSDAWNCEYVGKYWSDSEKEAIAKLLFSKATDSLGNPEGIGLSRWRFNIGAGSEEQKPLGNFDKPERRVECFLNSDGSYNWNKQIGQQWFLRKANEYGVESLIAFSNSPPVFFTRNGLAHGSDGSYSNLAADKYGDFANFLTTTLKHFATEGINFEWISPVNEPQYDWTSGQEGCTWLNSEIFKIIGELNSSIITNGLDTKILTPEAGSWEYLNTQKDNVNKSNQIEAFFNPTSGFYLGNYKNVPNAVCGHTYWTFSNNTSLVTVRNKVNHKAQLNGLDLYQTE
;
A
#
# COMPACT_ATOMS: atom_id res chain seq x y z
N MET A 1 -99.38 -2.01 -5.87
CA MET A 1 -98.41 -3.09 -5.66
C MET A 1 -97.21 -2.47 -4.95
N THR A 2 -96.63 -3.23 -4.02
CA THR A 2 -95.46 -2.91 -3.16
C THR A 2 -95.82 -2.49 -1.74
N ILE A 3 -95.55 -3.46 -0.87
CA ILE A 3 -95.64 -3.55 0.59
C ILE A 3 -94.29 -3.09 1.17
N MET A 4 -94.30 -2.63 2.43
CA MET A 4 -93.34 -2.97 3.52
C MET A 4 -93.09 -1.77 4.43
N GLN A 5 -93.58 -1.81 5.67
CA GLN A 5 -92.98 -2.45 6.84
C GLN A 5 -91.74 -1.73 7.39
N VAL A 6 -92.00 -1.12 8.55
CA VAL A 6 -91.12 -0.76 9.67
C VAL A 6 -89.91 -1.67 9.78
N ASN A 7 -88.72 -1.10 10.02
CA ASN A 7 -87.70 -1.80 10.79
C ASN A 7 -86.88 -0.88 11.69
N LYS A 8 -86.77 -1.33 12.94
CA LYS A 8 -86.07 -0.75 14.09
C LYS A 8 -84.58 -0.59 13.80
N ILE A 9 -84.06 0.61 14.04
CA ILE A 9 -82.63 0.89 14.11
C ILE A 9 -82.09 0.23 15.39
N LYS A 10 -81.27 -0.82 15.25
CA LYS A 10 -80.39 -1.31 16.31
C LYS A 10 -79.00 -0.73 16.06
N SER A 11 -78.56 0.16 16.93
CA SER A 11 -77.21 0.69 16.95
C SER A 11 -76.19 -0.43 17.19
N PHE A 12 -75.23 -0.57 16.29
CA PHE A 12 -74.01 -1.35 16.52
C PHE A 12 -72.85 -0.36 16.64
N ILE A 13 -72.27 -0.24 17.85
CA ILE A 13 -70.99 0.45 18.02
C ILE A 13 -69.90 -0.54 17.57
N ILE A 14 -69.11 -0.16 16.58
CA ILE A 14 -67.87 -0.84 16.23
C ILE A 14 -66.76 -0.09 16.98
N ILE A 15 -66.20 -0.73 18.02
CA ILE A 15 -64.97 -0.25 18.65
C ILE A 15 -63.81 -0.74 17.80
N ILE A 16 -63.18 0.19 17.06
CA ILE A 16 -61.90 -0.07 16.40
C ILE A 16 -60.81 0.08 17.47
N ILE A 17 -60.26 -1.04 17.93
CA ILE A 17 -59.05 -1.05 18.74
C ILE A 17 -57.86 -0.88 17.78
N ILE A 18 -57.31 0.33 17.72
CA ILE A 18 -56.03 0.59 17.05
C ILE A 18 -54.93 0.10 18.00
N PHE A 19 -54.34 -1.06 17.71
CA PHE A 19 -53.07 -1.44 18.33
C PHE A 19 -51.96 -0.59 17.69
N SER A 20 -51.51 0.46 18.37
CA SER A 20 -50.23 1.09 18.07
C SER A 20 -49.13 0.17 18.60
N ALA A 21 -48.54 -0.63 17.72
CA ALA A 21 -47.28 -1.28 18.02
C ALA A 21 -46.20 -0.18 18.08
N GLU A 22 -45.77 0.20 19.27
CA GLU A 22 -44.57 1.02 19.44
C GLU A 22 -43.38 0.18 18.97
N PHE A 23 -42.90 0.47 17.76
CA PHE A 23 -41.59 -0.01 17.35
C PHE A 23 -40.54 0.68 18.20
N VAL A 24 -40.06 -0.01 19.25
CA VAL A 24 -38.86 0.40 19.97
C VAL A 24 -37.68 0.17 19.04
N ILE A 25 -37.30 1.21 18.29
CA ILE A 25 -36.04 1.23 17.56
C ILE A 25 -34.93 1.24 18.63
N PRO A 26 -34.02 0.25 18.66
CA PRO A 26 -32.90 0.27 19.60
C PRO A 26 -32.10 1.56 19.43
N GLN A 27 -32.16 2.44 20.42
CA GLN A 27 -31.36 3.65 20.42
C GLN A 27 -29.96 3.31 20.94
N HIS A 28 -29.00 3.17 20.02
CA HIS A 28 -27.59 3.09 20.40
C HIS A 28 -27.08 4.49 20.71
N LYS A 29 -26.68 4.72 21.97
CA LYS A 29 -26.04 5.98 22.37
C LYS A 29 -24.54 5.92 22.04
N ILE A 30 -24.11 6.74 21.08
CA ILE A 30 -22.70 6.96 20.77
C ILE A 30 -22.25 8.23 21.50
N THR A 31 -21.11 8.17 22.20
CA THR A 31 -20.50 9.32 22.86
C THR A 31 -19.13 9.56 22.26
N ILE A 32 -18.84 10.80 21.85
CA ILE A 32 -17.55 11.22 21.32
C ILE A 32 -16.91 12.15 22.35
N ASP A 33 -15.72 11.79 22.84
CA ASP A 33 -14.92 12.64 23.75
C ASP A 33 -13.67 13.12 23.02
N ALA A 34 -13.66 14.39 22.65
CA ALA A 34 -12.54 15.02 21.93
C ALA A 34 -11.27 15.17 22.80
N ASN A 35 -11.34 14.92 24.11
CA ASN A 35 -10.17 14.92 24.99
C ASN A 35 -9.40 13.59 24.98
N VAL A 36 -10.02 12.51 24.46
CA VAL A 36 -9.36 11.21 24.30
C VAL A 36 -8.76 11.14 22.89
N GLN A 37 -7.44 11.30 22.81
CA GLN A 37 -6.68 11.25 21.56
C GLN A 37 -5.97 9.89 21.39
N TYR A 38 -5.81 9.47 20.14
CA TYR A 38 -5.10 8.24 19.77
C TYR A 38 -3.96 8.56 18.78
N GLN A 39 -3.77 7.75 17.74
CA GLN A 39 -2.74 7.96 16.73
C GLN A 39 -3.00 9.21 15.88
N THR A 40 -1.91 9.79 15.36
CA THR A 40 -1.99 10.75 14.26
C THR A 40 -2.18 9.98 12.95
N LEU A 41 -3.15 10.37 12.13
CA LEU A 41 -3.33 9.79 10.80
C LEU A 41 -2.46 10.53 9.79
N GLU A 42 -1.53 9.83 9.14
CA GLU A 42 -0.72 10.42 8.06
C GLU A 42 -1.43 10.46 6.71
N GLY A 43 -2.43 9.60 6.50
CA GLY A 43 -3.22 9.67 5.28
C GLY A 43 -3.73 8.34 4.75
N PHE A 44 -4.43 8.44 3.63
CA PHE A 44 -4.93 7.32 2.84
C PHE A 44 -4.26 7.33 1.47
N GLY A 45 -3.89 6.15 0.98
CA GLY A 45 -3.13 6.02 -0.25
C GLY A 45 -3.70 5.01 -1.24
N GLY A 46 -3.20 5.10 -2.46
CA GLY A 46 -3.39 4.14 -3.55
C GLY A 46 -2.05 3.85 -4.24
N SER A 47 -2.02 2.79 -5.04
CA SER A 47 -0.83 2.36 -5.79
C SER A 47 -1.10 2.42 -7.29
N ASP A 48 -0.07 2.81 -8.05
CA ASP A 48 -0.13 2.90 -9.51
C ASP A 48 0.19 1.58 -10.22
N ALA A 49 0.53 0.52 -9.46
CA ALA A 49 1.07 -0.71 -10.00
C ALA A 49 0.25 -1.29 -11.17
N TRP A 50 0.97 -1.65 -12.23
CA TRP A 50 0.49 -2.37 -13.43
C TRP A 50 -0.42 -1.52 -14.33
N ASN A 51 -1.65 -1.25 -13.90
CA ASN A 51 -2.67 -0.72 -14.80
C ASN A 51 -2.50 0.78 -15.11
N CYS A 52 -1.90 1.56 -14.20
CA CYS A 52 -1.75 3.00 -14.44
C CYS A 52 -0.79 3.30 -15.59
N GLU A 53 0.15 2.41 -15.92
CA GLU A 53 0.99 2.57 -17.10
C GLU A 53 0.13 2.57 -18.38
N TYR A 54 -0.76 1.59 -18.52
CA TYR A 54 -1.61 1.48 -19.70
C TYR A 54 -2.65 2.60 -19.75
N VAL A 55 -3.25 2.94 -18.61
CA VAL A 55 -4.23 4.04 -18.53
C VAL A 55 -3.56 5.36 -18.89
N GLY A 56 -2.43 5.71 -18.26
CA GLY A 56 -1.76 6.98 -18.49
C GLY A 56 -1.20 7.13 -19.92
N LYS A 57 -0.82 6.01 -20.56
CA LYS A 57 -0.22 5.99 -21.89
C LYS A 57 -1.22 5.93 -23.04
N TYR A 58 -2.31 5.16 -22.90
CA TYR A 58 -3.17 4.83 -24.04
C TYR A 58 -4.59 5.38 -23.96
N TRP A 59 -5.08 5.76 -22.78
CA TRP A 59 -6.44 6.30 -22.65
C TRP A 59 -6.49 7.77 -23.08
N SER A 60 -7.69 8.25 -23.42
CA SER A 60 -7.85 9.66 -23.80
C SER A 60 -7.56 10.59 -22.62
N ASP A 61 -7.10 11.82 -22.91
CA ASP A 61 -6.85 12.83 -21.87
C ASP A 61 -8.08 13.06 -20.99
N SER A 62 -9.29 13.09 -21.56
CA SER A 62 -10.52 13.24 -20.78
C SER A 62 -10.75 12.10 -19.78
N GLU A 63 -10.44 10.85 -20.14
CA GLU A 63 -10.67 9.72 -19.26
C GLU A 63 -9.64 9.67 -18.13
N LYS A 64 -8.34 9.83 -18.45
CA LYS A 64 -7.30 9.81 -17.41
C LYS A 64 -7.38 11.02 -16.47
N GLU A 65 -7.78 12.21 -16.96
CA GLU A 65 -8.04 13.38 -16.10
C GLU A 65 -9.25 13.14 -15.18
N ALA A 66 -10.32 12.49 -15.67
CA ALA A 66 -11.45 12.11 -14.83
C ALA A 66 -11.05 11.11 -13.73
N ILE A 67 -10.19 10.14 -14.05
CA ILE A 67 -9.64 9.20 -13.05
C ILE A 67 -8.77 9.95 -12.04
N ALA A 68 -7.87 10.83 -12.49
CA ALA A 68 -7.03 11.63 -11.59
C ALA A 68 -7.87 12.49 -10.64
N LYS A 69 -8.95 13.10 -11.14
CA LYS A 69 -9.92 13.83 -10.31
C LYS A 69 -10.57 12.93 -9.25
N LEU A 70 -11.04 11.75 -9.64
CA LEU A 70 -11.66 10.79 -8.71
C LEU A 70 -10.68 10.31 -7.64
N LEU A 71 -9.39 10.16 -7.97
CA LEU A 71 -8.36 9.72 -7.03
C LEU A 71 -7.90 10.85 -6.10
N PHE A 72 -7.62 12.03 -6.64
CA PHE A 72 -6.82 13.05 -5.95
C PHE A 72 -7.61 14.29 -5.55
N SER A 73 -8.77 14.58 -6.17
CA SER A 73 -9.53 15.79 -5.83
C SER A 73 -10.04 15.71 -4.39
N LYS A 74 -9.73 16.77 -3.62
CA LYS A 74 -10.30 17.06 -2.29
C LYS A 74 -11.44 18.08 -2.38
N ALA A 75 -11.78 18.54 -3.58
CA ALA A 75 -12.83 19.52 -3.78
C ALA A 75 -14.21 18.86 -3.66
N THR A 76 -15.22 19.71 -3.47
CA THR A 76 -16.63 19.33 -3.52
C THR A 76 -17.31 20.09 -4.65
N ASP A 77 -18.35 19.49 -5.23
CA ASP A 77 -19.22 20.20 -6.16
C ASP A 77 -20.07 21.27 -5.43
N SER A 78 -20.92 21.99 -6.17
CA SER A 78 -21.79 23.03 -5.62
C SER A 78 -22.85 22.52 -4.63
N LEU A 79 -23.07 21.20 -4.55
CA LEU A 79 -24.00 20.54 -3.63
C LEU A 79 -23.27 19.97 -2.40
N GLY A 80 -21.95 20.09 -2.35
CA GLY A 80 -21.12 19.54 -1.27
C GLY A 80 -20.75 18.06 -1.46
N ASN A 81 -20.99 17.47 -2.63
CA ASN A 81 -20.57 16.09 -2.90
C ASN A 81 -19.06 16.09 -3.17
N PRO A 82 -18.28 15.17 -2.54
CA PRO A 82 -16.88 15.00 -2.87
C PRO A 82 -16.69 14.67 -4.35
N GLU A 83 -15.79 15.38 -5.01
CA GLU A 83 -15.46 15.12 -6.43
C GLU A 83 -14.57 13.88 -6.61
N GLY A 84 -13.89 13.46 -5.54
CA GLY A 84 -13.01 12.31 -5.50
C GLY A 84 -12.80 11.83 -4.06
N ILE A 85 -12.02 10.76 -3.91
CA ILE A 85 -11.67 10.21 -2.60
C ILE A 85 -10.57 11.01 -1.89
N GLY A 86 -9.94 11.96 -2.59
CA GLY A 86 -8.96 12.89 -2.02
C GLY A 86 -7.75 12.21 -1.38
N LEU A 87 -7.16 11.22 -2.07
CA LEU A 87 -5.96 10.54 -1.57
C LEU A 87 -4.89 11.56 -1.16
N SER A 88 -4.34 11.39 0.04
CA SER A 88 -3.23 12.19 0.55
C SER A 88 -1.89 11.50 0.39
N ARG A 89 -1.89 10.27 -0.11
CA ARG A 89 -0.69 9.48 -0.39
C ARG A 89 -0.77 8.77 -1.75
N TRP A 90 0.34 8.66 -2.46
CA TRP A 90 0.41 7.94 -3.74
C TRP A 90 1.66 7.08 -3.82
N ARG A 91 1.50 5.80 -4.15
CA ARG A 91 2.58 4.82 -4.26
C ARG A 91 2.94 4.60 -5.73
N PHE A 92 4.18 4.92 -6.09
CA PHE A 92 4.77 4.79 -7.43
C PHE A 92 5.65 3.55 -7.50
N ASN A 93 5.29 2.60 -8.36
CA ASN A 93 6.02 1.35 -8.57
C ASN A 93 7.22 1.55 -9.52
N ILE A 94 8.43 1.49 -8.99
CA ILE A 94 9.68 1.48 -9.76
C ILE A 94 9.89 0.07 -10.31
N GLY A 95 9.72 -0.08 -11.63
CA GLY A 95 9.90 -1.34 -12.34
C GLY A 95 11.32 -1.91 -12.37
N ALA A 96 11.39 -3.24 -12.33
CA ALA A 96 12.61 -4.02 -12.40
C ALA A 96 13.05 -4.38 -13.83
N GLY A 97 12.18 -4.17 -14.82
CA GLY A 97 12.51 -4.35 -16.24
C GLY A 97 11.99 -5.64 -16.85
N SER A 98 10.95 -6.25 -16.27
CA SER A 98 10.32 -7.44 -16.84
C SER A 98 9.69 -7.21 -18.22
N GLU A 99 9.42 -5.96 -18.60
CA GLU A 99 8.93 -5.60 -19.94
C GLU A 99 10.02 -5.82 -21.00
N GLU A 100 11.23 -5.33 -20.75
CA GLU A 100 12.38 -5.47 -21.64
C GLU A 100 12.87 -6.93 -21.75
N GLN A 101 12.50 -7.78 -20.79
CA GLN A 101 12.87 -9.19 -20.78
C GLN A 101 12.03 -10.09 -21.67
N LYS A 102 10.97 -9.58 -22.31
CA LYS A 102 10.08 -10.42 -23.11
C LYS A 102 10.84 -11.28 -24.14
N PRO A 103 10.46 -12.55 -24.33
CA PRO A 103 9.33 -13.25 -23.68
C PRO A 103 9.70 -13.94 -22.35
N LEU A 104 10.88 -13.70 -21.79
CA LEU A 104 11.37 -14.38 -20.59
C LEU A 104 10.53 -14.05 -19.35
N GLY A 105 10.66 -14.92 -18.35
CA GLY A 105 9.94 -14.83 -17.08
C GLY A 105 8.51 -15.34 -17.16
N ASN A 106 8.01 -15.85 -16.03
CA ASN A 106 6.71 -16.49 -15.91
C ASN A 106 5.65 -15.45 -15.54
N PHE A 107 5.14 -14.71 -16.53
CA PHE A 107 4.06 -13.73 -16.34
C PHE A 107 2.81 -14.18 -17.08
N ASP A 108 1.72 -14.38 -16.35
CA ASP A 108 0.41 -14.77 -16.89
C ASP A 108 -0.34 -13.58 -17.51
N LYS A 109 0.00 -12.37 -17.06
CA LYS A 109 -0.65 -11.12 -17.44
C LYS A 109 0.37 -10.12 -18.00
N PRO A 110 0.19 -9.61 -19.23
CA PRO A 110 1.13 -8.65 -19.81
C PRO A 110 1.21 -7.35 -19.00
N GLU A 111 0.11 -6.92 -18.39
CA GLU A 111 0.04 -5.68 -17.62
C GLU A 111 0.88 -5.68 -16.34
N ARG A 112 1.29 -6.87 -15.87
CA ARG A 112 2.15 -7.03 -14.69
C ARG A 112 3.64 -6.90 -14.98
N ARG A 113 4.01 -6.67 -16.25
CA ARG A 113 5.37 -6.36 -16.65
C ARG A 113 5.61 -4.85 -16.56
N VAL A 114 6.81 -4.47 -16.13
CA VAL A 114 7.15 -3.07 -15.85
C VAL A 114 8.51 -2.76 -16.48
N GLU A 115 8.60 -1.61 -17.14
CA GLU A 115 9.86 -1.11 -17.72
C GLU A 115 10.86 -0.74 -16.61
N CYS A 116 12.16 -0.80 -16.87
CA CYS A 116 13.19 -0.31 -15.93
C CYS A 116 13.84 0.97 -16.44
N PHE A 117 13.95 2.00 -15.59
CA PHE A 117 14.66 3.23 -15.97
C PHE A 117 16.14 2.98 -16.29
N LEU A 118 16.77 2.02 -15.64
CA LEU A 118 18.15 1.62 -15.89
C LEU A 118 18.22 0.68 -17.09
N ASN A 119 19.14 0.95 -18.01
CA ASN A 119 19.48 0.05 -19.12
C ASN A 119 20.68 -0.83 -18.75
N SER A 120 20.88 -1.91 -19.50
CA SER A 120 21.98 -2.86 -19.28
C SER A 120 23.38 -2.28 -19.48
N ASP A 121 23.51 -1.16 -20.20
CA ASP A 121 24.76 -0.42 -20.39
C ASP A 121 25.04 0.61 -19.27
N GLY A 122 24.16 0.68 -18.26
CA GLY A 122 24.27 1.62 -17.14
C GLY A 122 23.65 2.99 -17.41
N SER A 123 23.15 3.26 -18.63
CA SER A 123 22.44 4.50 -18.93
C SER A 123 21.02 4.49 -18.36
N TYR A 124 20.46 5.68 -18.15
CA TYR A 124 19.06 5.85 -17.74
C TYR A 124 18.20 6.35 -18.89
N ASN A 125 17.02 5.76 -19.05
CA ASN A 125 15.99 6.23 -19.95
C ASN A 125 14.73 6.63 -19.16
N TRP A 126 14.61 7.94 -18.91
CA TRP A 126 13.48 8.54 -18.18
C TRP A 126 12.19 8.63 -19.01
N ASN A 127 12.21 8.26 -20.30
CA ASN A 127 11.02 8.15 -21.14
C ASN A 127 10.31 6.78 -21.04
N LYS A 128 10.62 6.00 -19.99
CA LYS A 128 9.95 4.75 -19.63
C LYS A 128 8.92 4.99 -18.53
N GLN A 129 7.97 4.08 -18.34
CA GLN A 129 6.88 4.20 -17.35
C GLN A 129 6.10 5.53 -17.49
N ILE A 130 5.92 6.03 -18.71
CA ILE A 130 5.36 7.38 -18.95
C ILE A 130 3.91 7.51 -18.49
N GLY A 131 3.14 6.41 -18.48
CA GLY A 131 1.78 6.41 -17.99
C GLY A 131 1.72 6.50 -16.46
N GLN A 132 2.57 5.75 -15.77
CA GLN A 132 2.73 5.88 -14.32
C GLN A 132 3.26 7.26 -13.92
N GLN A 133 4.25 7.78 -14.64
CA GLN A 133 4.75 9.15 -14.42
C GLN A 133 3.67 10.22 -14.63
N TRP A 134 2.73 10.01 -15.55
CA TRP A 134 1.60 10.91 -15.73
C TRP A 134 0.73 10.98 -14.47
N PHE A 135 0.39 9.83 -13.86
CA PHE A 135 -0.34 9.80 -12.59
C PHE A 135 0.46 10.37 -11.41
N LEU A 136 1.77 10.12 -11.35
CA LEU A 136 2.65 10.71 -10.35
C LEU A 136 2.65 12.24 -10.42
N ARG A 137 2.78 12.80 -11.63
CA ARG A 137 2.71 14.26 -11.86
C ARG A 137 1.34 14.81 -11.46
N LYS A 138 0.26 14.10 -11.80
CA LYS A 138 -1.10 14.49 -11.40
C LYS A 138 -1.28 14.47 -9.89
N ALA A 139 -0.82 13.43 -9.19
CA ALA A 139 -0.84 13.41 -7.73
C ALA A 139 -0.15 14.66 -7.16
N ASN A 140 1.02 15.03 -7.68
CA ASN A 140 1.73 16.24 -7.28
C ASN A 140 0.95 17.53 -7.61
N GLU A 141 0.37 17.65 -8.81
CA GLU A 141 -0.47 18.80 -9.22
C GLU A 141 -1.71 19.00 -8.33
N TYR A 142 -2.36 17.91 -7.91
CA TYR A 142 -3.51 17.94 -7.00
C TYR A 142 -3.11 18.16 -5.53
N GLY A 143 -1.82 18.23 -5.21
CA GLY A 143 -1.33 18.46 -3.85
C GLY A 143 -1.47 17.24 -2.94
N VAL A 144 -1.19 16.04 -3.45
CA VAL A 144 -0.99 14.83 -2.64
C VAL A 144 0.23 15.04 -1.73
N GLU A 145 0.05 14.90 -0.42
CA GLU A 145 1.02 15.30 0.60
C GLU A 145 2.22 14.35 0.72
N SER A 146 2.02 13.04 0.56
CA SER A 146 3.05 12.02 0.77
C SER A 146 3.19 11.11 -0.44
N LEU A 147 4.25 11.30 -1.22
CA LEU A 147 4.61 10.38 -2.30
C LEU A 147 5.52 9.26 -1.79
N ILE A 148 5.23 8.02 -2.17
CA ILE A 148 5.98 6.83 -1.79
C ILE A 148 6.47 6.14 -3.06
N ALA A 149 7.77 5.95 -3.19
CA ALA A 149 8.31 5.05 -4.20
C ALA A 149 8.39 3.64 -3.62
N PHE A 150 8.18 2.61 -4.43
CA PHE A 150 8.43 1.23 -4.01
C PHE A 150 8.90 0.35 -5.16
N SER A 151 9.50 -0.79 -4.83
CA SER A 151 10.02 -1.77 -5.80
C SER A 151 9.58 -3.17 -5.41
N ASN A 152 9.00 -3.92 -6.36
CA ASN A 152 8.67 -5.33 -6.14
C ASN A 152 9.90 -6.24 -6.29
N SER A 153 10.85 -5.86 -7.14
CA SER A 153 12.06 -6.62 -7.42
C SER A 153 13.24 -5.68 -7.73
N PRO A 154 14.50 -6.10 -7.54
CA PRO A 154 15.64 -5.37 -8.07
C PRO A 154 15.68 -5.40 -9.60
N PRO A 155 16.30 -4.40 -10.26
CA PRO A 155 16.55 -4.43 -11.69
C PRO A 155 17.13 -5.77 -12.15
N VAL A 156 16.65 -6.28 -13.28
CA VAL A 156 16.95 -7.63 -13.74
C VAL A 156 18.44 -7.90 -13.98
N PHE A 157 19.23 -6.85 -14.25
CA PHE A 157 20.68 -6.93 -14.42
C PHE A 157 21.42 -7.13 -13.10
N PHE A 158 20.75 -6.91 -11.96
CA PHE A 158 21.26 -7.12 -10.62
C PHE A 158 20.80 -8.42 -10.00
N THR A 159 19.85 -9.13 -10.64
CA THR A 159 19.30 -10.36 -10.10
C THR A 159 20.15 -11.59 -10.44
N ARG A 160 20.09 -12.61 -9.59
CA ARG A 160 20.90 -13.84 -9.68
C ARG A 160 20.53 -14.69 -10.88
N ASN A 161 19.25 -14.73 -11.22
CA ASN A 161 18.71 -15.49 -12.34
C ASN A 161 18.51 -14.63 -13.59
N GLY A 162 18.83 -13.33 -13.53
CA GLY A 162 18.56 -12.40 -14.61
C GLY A 162 17.08 -12.29 -14.96
N LEU A 163 16.16 -12.46 -14.00
CA LEU A 163 14.71 -12.28 -14.12
C LEU A 163 14.18 -11.36 -13.01
N ALA A 164 13.04 -10.73 -13.26
CA ALA A 164 12.39 -9.84 -12.29
C ALA A 164 11.61 -10.58 -11.19
N HIS A 165 11.61 -11.92 -11.23
CA HIS A 165 11.01 -12.78 -10.20
C HIS A 165 12.03 -13.83 -9.73
N GLY A 166 11.85 -14.36 -8.53
CA GLY A 166 12.70 -15.40 -7.94
C GLY A 166 12.55 -16.78 -8.59
N SER A 167 13.33 -17.76 -8.09
CA SER A 167 13.31 -19.16 -8.54
C SER A 167 12.53 -20.10 -7.62
N ASP A 168 12.80 -20.02 -6.32
CA ASP A 168 12.32 -20.99 -5.32
C ASP A 168 11.94 -20.37 -3.97
N GLY A 169 12.21 -19.07 -3.77
CA GLY A 169 11.88 -18.38 -2.54
C GLY A 169 12.77 -18.69 -1.33
N SER A 170 13.95 -19.27 -1.49
CA SER A 170 14.82 -19.57 -0.36
C SER A 170 15.55 -18.33 0.18
N TYR A 171 15.87 -17.39 -0.72
CA TYR A 171 16.71 -16.21 -0.48
C TYR A 171 16.35 -15.10 -1.46
N SER A 172 16.94 -13.92 -1.27
CA SER A 172 16.83 -12.82 -2.23
C SER A 172 17.36 -13.21 -3.61
N ASN A 173 16.59 -12.80 -4.63
CA ASN A 173 17.01 -12.87 -6.01
C ASN A 173 18.04 -11.78 -6.37
N LEU A 174 18.39 -10.87 -5.44
CA LEU A 174 19.48 -9.91 -5.64
C LEU A 174 20.85 -10.61 -5.56
N ALA A 175 21.75 -10.33 -6.49
CA ALA A 175 23.12 -10.84 -6.41
C ALA A 175 23.88 -10.23 -5.22
N ALA A 176 24.77 -11.01 -4.60
CA ALA A 176 25.39 -10.68 -3.32
C ALA A 176 26.21 -9.37 -3.32
N ASP A 177 26.79 -9.04 -4.49
CA ASP A 177 27.56 -7.84 -4.77
C ASP A 177 26.73 -6.66 -5.29
N LYS A 178 25.40 -6.81 -5.39
CA LYS A 178 24.48 -5.82 -6.01
C LYS A 178 23.58 -5.06 -5.05
N TYR A 179 23.78 -5.20 -3.74
CA TYR A 179 23.01 -4.46 -2.74
C TYR A 179 23.22 -2.94 -2.82
N GLY A 180 24.48 -2.49 -2.93
CA GLY A 180 24.80 -1.08 -3.16
C GLY A 180 24.29 -0.57 -4.50
N ASP A 181 24.42 -1.37 -5.57
CA ASP A 181 23.91 -1.02 -6.90
C ASP A 181 22.38 -0.84 -6.92
N PHE A 182 21.64 -1.71 -6.24
CA PHE A 182 20.18 -1.58 -6.12
C PHE A 182 19.77 -0.34 -5.31
N ALA A 183 20.44 -0.08 -4.18
CA ALA A 183 20.22 1.13 -3.39
C ALA A 183 20.51 2.42 -4.20
N ASN A 184 21.61 2.43 -4.96
CA ASN A 184 21.97 3.52 -5.86
C ASN A 184 20.94 3.71 -6.98
N PHE A 185 20.42 2.62 -7.54
CA PHE A 185 19.37 2.69 -8.56
C PHE A 185 18.09 3.37 -8.03
N LEU A 186 17.60 2.95 -6.86
CA LEU A 186 16.41 3.54 -6.24
C LEU A 186 16.62 5.03 -5.98
N THR A 187 17.72 5.39 -5.31
CA THR A 187 18.02 6.80 -4.95
C THR A 187 18.32 7.69 -6.15
N THR A 188 18.92 7.16 -7.22
CA THR A 188 19.10 7.89 -8.50
C THR A 188 17.74 8.20 -9.13
N THR A 189 16.78 7.27 -9.05
CA THR A 189 15.41 7.46 -9.53
C THR A 189 14.70 8.55 -8.73
N LEU A 190 14.79 8.52 -7.39
CA LEU A 190 14.21 9.57 -6.54
C LEU A 190 14.82 10.95 -6.84
N LYS A 191 16.15 11.01 -7.01
CA LYS A 191 16.86 12.26 -7.30
C LYS A 191 16.45 12.85 -8.65
N HIS A 192 16.22 12.02 -9.66
CA HIS A 192 15.70 12.49 -10.95
C HIS A 192 14.34 13.19 -10.78
N PHE A 193 13.38 12.55 -10.13
CA PHE A 193 12.06 13.15 -9.88
C PHE A 193 12.12 14.40 -8.99
N ALA A 194 13.05 14.45 -8.03
CA ALA A 194 13.28 15.65 -7.23
C ALA A 194 13.72 16.85 -8.11
N THR A 195 14.47 16.62 -9.20
CA THR A 195 14.80 17.69 -10.17
C THR A 195 13.59 18.21 -10.96
N GLU A 196 12.51 17.43 -11.03
CA GLU A 196 11.22 17.82 -11.60
C GLU A 196 10.27 18.44 -10.54
N GLY A 197 10.74 18.61 -9.31
CA GLY A 197 9.93 19.12 -8.20
C GLY A 197 9.02 18.06 -7.54
N ILE A 198 9.23 16.77 -7.83
CA ILE A 198 8.47 15.66 -7.26
C ILE A 198 9.34 14.96 -6.21
N ASN A 199 9.09 15.26 -4.93
CA ASN A 199 9.86 14.70 -3.82
C ASN A 199 9.13 13.51 -3.21
N PHE A 200 9.80 12.37 -3.14
CA PHE A 200 9.30 11.20 -2.43
C PHE A 200 9.64 11.30 -0.95
N GLU A 201 8.62 11.36 -0.11
CA GLU A 201 8.79 11.30 1.35
C GLU A 201 9.25 9.90 1.78
N TRP A 202 8.77 8.85 1.09
CA TRP A 202 9.05 7.46 1.46
C TRP A 202 9.61 6.64 0.29
N ILE A 203 10.45 5.66 0.61
CA ILE A 203 10.89 4.59 -0.30
C ILE A 203 10.77 3.22 0.38
N SER A 204 10.15 2.25 -0.30
CA SER A 204 10.19 0.84 0.11
C SER A 204 10.96 -0.02 -0.91
N PRO A 205 12.11 -0.60 -0.54
CA PRO A 205 12.90 -1.43 -1.46
C PRO A 205 12.42 -2.88 -1.58
N VAL A 206 11.46 -3.30 -0.75
CA VAL A 206 11.00 -4.69 -0.64
C VAL A 206 9.48 -4.76 -0.67
N ASN A 207 8.92 -5.86 -1.15
CA ASN A 207 7.49 -6.12 -1.14
C ASN A 207 7.22 -7.59 -0.79
N GLU A 208 6.34 -7.82 0.19
CA GLU A 208 5.93 -9.14 0.69
C GLU A 208 7.08 -10.16 0.74
N PRO A 209 8.15 -9.88 1.51
CA PRO A 209 9.40 -10.62 1.43
C PRO A 209 9.26 -12.10 1.79
N GLN A 210 8.14 -12.48 2.40
CA GLN A 210 7.85 -13.86 2.81
C GLN A 210 7.55 -14.79 1.63
N TYR A 211 6.96 -14.28 0.56
CA TYR A 211 6.52 -15.07 -0.57
C TYR A 211 7.67 -15.43 -1.51
N ASP A 212 7.51 -16.56 -2.21
CA ASP A 212 8.58 -17.14 -3.04
C ASP A 212 8.77 -16.43 -4.38
N TRP A 213 7.74 -15.67 -4.81
CA TRP A 213 7.76 -14.84 -6.01
C TRP A 213 8.35 -15.52 -7.24
N THR A 214 7.86 -16.71 -7.60
CA THR A 214 8.41 -17.51 -8.71
C THR A 214 7.72 -17.28 -10.06
N SER A 215 6.59 -16.57 -10.07
CA SER A 215 5.77 -16.28 -11.25
C SER A 215 4.68 -15.24 -10.96
N GLY A 216 3.92 -14.88 -12.00
CA GLY A 216 2.72 -14.04 -11.95
C GLY A 216 3.01 -12.54 -12.01
N GLN A 217 4.05 -12.07 -11.31
CA GLN A 217 4.47 -10.67 -11.26
C GLN A 217 5.96 -10.53 -10.94
N GLU A 218 6.49 -9.30 -11.04
CA GLU A 218 7.79 -8.98 -10.45
C GLU A 218 7.74 -9.20 -8.95
N GLY A 219 8.80 -9.76 -8.37
CA GLY A 219 8.84 -10.05 -6.95
C GLY A 219 10.19 -10.61 -6.52
N CYS A 220 10.56 -10.34 -5.27
CA CYS A 220 11.77 -10.87 -4.68
C CYS A 220 11.48 -11.28 -3.25
N THR A 221 11.78 -12.53 -2.91
CA THR A 221 11.83 -12.99 -1.53
C THR A 221 12.92 -12.24 -0.77
N TRP A 222 12.77 -12.04 0.54
CA TRP A 222 13.86 -11.59 1.39
C TRP A 222 13.84 -12.26 2.76
N LEU A 223 15.01 -12.72 3.20
CA LEU A 223 15.26 -13.03 4.60
C LEU A 223 15.42 -11.73 5.39
N ASN A 224 15.13 -11.76 6.69
CA ASN A 224 15.30 -10.59 7.57
C ASN A 224 16.75 -10.07 7.55
N SER A 225 17.74 -10.95 7.44
CA SER A 225 19.15 -10.57 7.26
C SER A 225 19.41 -9.82 5.94
N GLU A 226 18.71 -10.20 4.88
CA GLU A 226 18.83 -9.58 3.56
C GLU A 226 18.08 -8.23 3.51
N ILE A 227 16.92 -8.14 4.16
CA ILE A 227 16.22 -6.86 4.40
C ILE A 227 17.14 -5.92 5.17
N PHE A 228 17.72 -6.37 6.29
CA PHE A 228 18.66 -5.56 7.07
C PHE A 228 19.80 -4.99 6.22
N LYS A 229 20.38 -5.83 5.35
CA LYS A 229 21.46 -5.43 4.43
C LYS A 229 20.99 -4.38 3.42
N ILE A 230 19.89 -4.59 2.70
CA ILE A 230 19.43 -3.61 1.69
C ILE A 230 18.99 -2.29 2.31
N ILE A 231 18.40 -2.31 3.52
CA ILE A 231 18.02 -1.09 4.24
C ILE A 231 19.26 -0.29 4.64
N GLY A 232 20.35 -0.95 5.07
CA GLY A 232 21.61 -0.29 5.38
C GLY A 232 22.27 0.38 4.17
N GLU A 233 22.29 -0.30 3.02
CA GLU A 233 22.78 0.28 1.76
C GLU A 233 21.91 1.45 1.30
N LEU A 234 20.58 1.29 1.39
CA LEU A 234 19.63 2.34 1.02
C LEU A 234 19.76 3.58 1.90
N ASN A 235 19.89 3.40 3.22
CA ASN A 235 20.16 4.51 4.15
C ASN A 235 21.45 5.25 3.76
N SER A 236 22.52 4.51 3.49
CA SER A 236 23.81 5.10 3.11
C SER A 236 23.71 5.86 1.78
N SER A 237 22.96 5.32 0.81
CA SER A 237 22.74 5.97 -0.48
C SER A 237 21.87 7.23 -0.38
N ILE A 238 20.82 7.21 0.46
CA ILE A 238 19.95 8.37 0.71
C ILE A 238 20.79 9.53 1.28
N ILE A 239 21.62 9.25 2.29
CA ILE A 239 22.54 10.24 2.89
C ILE A 239 23.52 10.78 1.86
N THR A 240 24.15 9.90 1.08
CA THR A 240 25.15 10.28 0.07
C THR A 240 24.55 11.17 -1.03
N ASN A 241 23.29 10.92 -1.40
CA ASN A 241 22.59 11.69 -2.42
C ASN A 241 21.90 12.96 -1.87
N GLY A 242 21.97 13.21 -0.56
CA GLY A 242 21.35 14.38 0.07
C GLY A 242 19.82 14.38 0.02
N LEU A 243 19.21 13.21 -0.02
CA LEU A 243 17.75 13.05 -0.05
C LEU A 243 17.17 13.09 1.38
N ASP A 244 16.03 13.75 1.55
CA ASP A 244 15.26 13.76 2.81
C ASP A 244 14.13 12.70 2.79
N THR A 245 14.47 11.49 2.32
CA THR A 245 13.52 10.38 2.16
C THR A 245 13.63 9.41 3.33
N LYS A 246 12.48 8.96 3.85
CA LYS A 246 12.36 7.91 4.87
C LYS A 246 12.22 6.53 4.22
N ILE A 247 12.71 5.50 4.89
CA ILE A 247 12.62 4.12 4.42
C ILE A 247 11.42 3.45 5.09
N LEU A 248 10.48 2.97 4.26
CA LEU A 248 9.32 2.21 4.69
C LEU A 248 9.62 0.71 4.54
N THR A 249 9.45 -0.06 5.62
CA THR A 249 9.84 -1.48 5.67
C THR A 249 9.03 -2.19 6.77
N PRO A 250 8.78 -3.51 6.71
CA PRO A 250 9.25 -4.47 5.70
C PRO A 250 8.24 -4.84 4.61
N GLU A 251 7.10 -4.17 4.51
CA GLU A 251 6.01 -4.53 3.58
C GLU A 251 5.61 -6.00 3.73
N ALA A 252 5.40 -6.45 4.97
CA ALA A 252 5.05 -7.83 5.26
C ALA A 252 3.76 -8.23 4.52
N GLY A 253 3.74 -9.35 3.78
CA GLY A 253 2.54 -9.78 3.02
C GLY A 253 1.34 -10.18 3.89
N SER A 254 1.52 -10.20 5.20
CA SER A 254 0.46 -10.34 6.19
C SER A 254 0.94 -9.77 7.52
N TRP A 255 0.04 -9.08 8.23
CA TRP A 255 0.28 -8.56 9.58
C TRP A 255 0.71 -9.64 10.60
N GLU A 256 0.43 -10.91 10.36
CA GLU A 256 0.94 -12.00 11.21
C GLU A 256 2.48 -12.10 11.19
N TYR A 257 3.12 -11.81 10.06
CA TYR A 257 4.58 -11.84 9.94
C TYR A 257 5.25 -10.68 10.70
N LEU A 258 4.53 -9.61 11.03
CA LEU A 258 5.05 -8.53 11.88
C LEU A 258 5.18 -8.99 13.34
N ASN A 259 4.19 -9.74 13.83
CA ASN A 259 4.04 -10.01 15.25
C ASN A 259 4.55 -11.38 15.72
N THR A 260 4.46 -12.41 14.88
CA THR A 260 4.75 -13.81 15.25
C THR A 260 5.71 -14.48 14.28
N GLN A 261 6.36 -15.56 14.74
CA GLN A 261 6.97 -16.52 13.83
C GLN A 261 5.87 -17.23 13.06
N LYS A 262 5.93 -17.12 11.73
CA LYS A 262 4.98 -17.73 10.80
C LYS A 262 5.77 -18.24 9.60
N ASP A 263 5.44 -19.45 9.14
CA ASP A 263 6.13 -20.15 8.07
C ASP A 263 7.65 -20.19 8.30
N ASN A 264 8.43 -19.46 7.49
CA ASN A 264 9.87 -19.35 7.65
C ASN A 264 10.24 -18.33 8.73
N VAL A 265 10.90 -18.80 9.79
CA VAL A 265 11.35 -17.95 10.93
C VAL A 265 12.31 -16.84 10.50
N ASN A 266 13.05 -17.04 9.41
CA ASN A 266 14.00 -16.05 8.91
C ASN A 266 13.33 -14.94 8.10
N LYS A 267 12.01 -15.00 7.85
CA LYS A 267 11.26 -13.98 7.11
C LYS A 267 10.09 -13.39 7.92
N SER A 268 9.94 -13.79 9.18
CA SER A 268 8.79 -13.46 10.02
C SER A 268 9.23 -12.83 11.34
N ASN A 269 8.28 -12.57 12.24
CA ASN A 269 8.49 -11.88 13.51
C ASN A 269 9.20 -10.53 13.35
N GLN A 270 8.83 -9.74 12.35
CA GLN A 270 9.65 -8.64 11.85
C GLN A 270 9.74 -7.43 12.79
N ILE A 271 8.74 -7.18 13.65
CA ILE A 271 8.89 -6.16 14.70
C ILE A 271 10.01 -6.55 15.67
N GLU A 272 10.07 -7.82 16.05
CA GLU A 272 11.15 -8.33 16.91
C GLU A 272 12.50 -8.25 16.20
N ALA A 273 12.55 -8.67 14.93
CA ALA A 273 13.79 -8.69 14.17
C ALA A 273 14.38 -7.28 13.99
N PHE A 274 13.55 -6.29 13.64
CA PHE A 274 14.04 -4.99 13.20
C PHE A 274 13.97 -3.88 14.25
N PHE A 275 13.11 -4.01 15.26
CA PHE A 275 12.85 -2.94 16.22
C PHE A 275 13.10 -3.33 17.69
N ASN A 276 13.55 -4.56 17.97
CA ASN A 276 14.17 -4.86 19.26
C ASN A 276 15.64 -4.40 19.27
N PRO A 277 16.06 -3.47 20.15
CA PRO A 277 17.45 -2.99 20.24
C PRO A 277 18.50 -4.07 20.52
N THR A 278 18.12 -5.24 21.04
CA THR A 278 19.05 -6.36 21.27
C THR A 278 19.19 -7.27 20.05
N SER A 279 18.40 -7.06 19.00
CA SER A 279 18.46 -7.84 17.76
C SER A 279 19.71 -7.49 16.95
N GLY A 280 20.34 -8.49 16.35
CA GLY A 280 21.42 -8.30 15.38
C GLY A 280 20.96 -7.62 14.08
N PHE A 281 19.65 -7.48 13.87
CA PHE A 281 19.06 -6.80 12.71
C PHE A 281 18.36 -5.48 13.08
N TYR A 282 18.70 -4.88 14.22
CA TYR A 282 18.07 -3.64 14.68
C TYR A 282 18.27 -2.47 13.69
N LEU A 283 17.17 -1.98 13.12
CA LEU A 283 17.16 -0.90 12.12
C LEU A 283 17.14 0.51 12.72
N GLY A 284 16.82 0.66 14.02
CA GLY A 284 16.69 1.98 14.66
C GLY A 284 17.99 2.79 14.74
N ASN A 285 19.13 2.21 14.35
CA ASN A 285 20.40 2.94 14.21
C ASN A 285 20.52 3.70 12.88
N TYR A 286 19.66 3.43 11.90
CA TYR A 286 19.71 4.08 10.59
C TYR A 286 18.90 5.38 10.60
N LYS A 287 19.56 6.50 10.26
CA LYS A 287 18.98 7.85 10.25
C LYS A 287 17.67 7.93 9.46
N ASN A 288 17.61 7.25 8.32
CA ASN A 288 16.48 7.32 7.40
C ASN A 288 15.41 6.24 7.69
N VAL A 289 15.55 5.45 8.75
CA VAL A 289 14.50 4.51 9.21
C VAL A 289 13.77 5.15 10.39
N PRO A 290 12.49 5.55 10.23
CA PRO A 290 11.70 6.06 11.34
C PRO A 290 11.27 4.93 12.28
N ASN A 291 10.76 5.30 13.46
CA ASN A 291 10.10 4.38 14.38
C ASN A 291 8.70 4.00 13.84
N ALA A 292 8.70 3.28 12.73
CA ALA A 292 7.50 2.90 12.00
C ALA A 292 7.67 1.49 11.40
N VAL A 293 6.56 0.76 11.32
CA VAL A 293 6.52 -0.56 10.67
C VAL A 293 5.32 -0.65 9.73
N CYS A 294 5.48 -1.31 8.60
CA CYS A 294 4.41 -1.50 7.63
C CYS A 294 4.16 -2.96 7.26
N GLY A 295 2.94 -3.23 6.81
CA GLY A 295 2.58 -4.51 6.24
C GLY A 295 1.15 -4.56 5.72
N HIS A 296 0.85 -5.65 5.03
CA HIS A 296 -0.37 -5.87 4.30
C HIS A 296 -1.37 -6.65 5.16
N THR A 297 -2.65 -6.36 5.00
CA THR A 297 -3.69 -6.98 5.84
C THR A 297 -4.21 -8.31 5.29
N TYR A 298 -3.64 -8.81 4.19
CA TYR A 298 -4.06 -10.06 3.55
C TYR A 298 -4.15 -11.22 4.54
N TRP A 299 -5.17 -12.05 4.31
CA TRP A 299 -5.47 -13.28 5.06
C TRP A 299 -5.94 -13.06 6.51
N THR A 300 -5.93 -11.82 7.02
CA THR A 300 -6.25 -11.52 8.42
C THR A 300 -7.69 -11.06 8.65
N PHE A 301 -8.58 -11.19 7.66
CA PHE A 301 -9.95 -10.65 7.70
C PHE A 301 -11.04 -11.66 7.32
N SER A 302 -10.76 -12.96 7.43
CA SER A 302 -11.75 -14.02 7.12
C SER A 302 -12.97 -14.02 8.05
N ASN A 303 -12.84 -13.51 9.27
CA ASN A 303 -13.95 -13.25 10.19
C ASN A 303 -13.58 -12.13 11.18
N ASN A 304 -14.58 -11.59 11.89
CA ASN A 304 -14.42 -10.47 12.83
C ASN A 304 -13.43 -10.79 13.97
N THR A 305 -13.45 -12.01 14.49
CA THR A 305 -12.55 -12.42 15.59
C THR A 305 -11.09 -12.40 15.12
N SER A 306 -10.79 -12.98 13.96
CA SER A 306 -9.46 -12.96 13.34
C SER A 306 -9.00 -11.52 13.07
N LEU A 307 -9.88 -10.70 12.48
CA LEU A 307 -9.62 -9.30 12.15
C LEU A 307 -9.19 -8.50 13.38
N VAL A 308 -9.97 -8.57 14.45
CA VAL A 308 -9.71 -7.84 15.70
C VAL A 308 -8.48 -8.41 16.41
N THR A 309 -8.34 -9.74 16.48
CA THR A 309 -7.24 -10.38 17.21
C THR A 309 -5.88 -10.04 16.62
N VAL A 310 -5.73 -10.14 15.29
CA VAL A 310 -4.45 -9.84 14.63
C VAL A 310 -4.09 -8.37 14.77
N ARG A 311 -5.06 -7.47 14.52
CA ARG A 311 -4.83 -6.01 14.64
C ARG A 311 -4.45 -5.60 16.06
N ASN A 312 -5.13 -6.14 17.08
CA ASN A 312 -4.79 -5.86 18.48
C ASN A 312 -3.40 -6.36 18.86
N LYS A 313 -2.99 -7.55 18.39
CA LYS A 313 -1.65 -8.10 18.68
C LYS A 313 -0.55 -7.26 18.03
N VAL A 314 -0.69 -6.92 16.76
CA VAL A 314 0.30 -6.09 16.04
C VAL A 314 0.37 -4.70 16.66
N ASN A 315 -0.78 -4.05 16.92
CA ASN A 315 -0.83 -2.75 17.57
C ASN A 315 -0.17 -2.78 18.95
N HIS A 316 -0.46 -3.78 19.77
CA HIS A 316 0.17 -3.92 21.09
C HIS A 316 1.70 -4.04 20.97
N LYS A 317 2.21 -4.87 20.06
CA LYS A 317 3.64 -5.02 19.86
C LYS A 317 4.30 -3.78 19.29
N ALA A 318 3.64 -3.07 18.37
CA ALA A 318 4.09 -1.78 17.85
C ALA A 318 4.20 -0.74 18.98
N GLN A 319 3.16 -0.63 19.82
CA GLN A 319 3.15 0.28 20.97
C GLN A 319 4.26 -0.02 21.99
N LEU A 320 4.53 -1.30 22.28
CA LEU A 320 5.64 -1.68 23.16
C LEU A 320 7.01 -1.24 22.64
N ASN A 321 7.15 -1.07 21.32
CA ASN A 321 8.38 -0.63 20.66
C ASN A 321 8.31 0.84 20.22
N GLY A 322 7.25 1.58 20.59
CA GLY A 322 7.06 2.98 20.19
C GLY A 322 6.96 3.20 18.68
N LEU A 323 6.36 2.25 17.96
CA LEU A 323 6.26 2.27 16.50
C LEU A 323 4.90 2.78 16.01
N ASP A 324 4.95 3.64 14.99
CA ASP A 324 3.79 3.89 14.12
C ASP A 324 3.53 2.67 13.24
N LEU A 325 2.24 2.40 12.96
CA LEU A 325 1.81 1.22 12.22
C LEU A 325 1.09 1.61 10.93
N TYR A 326 1.60 1.13 9.80
CA TYR A 326 1.05 1.40 8.48
C TYR A 326 0.44 0.12 7.87
N GLN A 327 -0.85 0.16 7.54
CA GLN A 327 -1.39 -0.73 6.52
C GLN A 327 -1.00 -0.18 5.16
N THR A 328 -0.24 -0.95 4.40
CA THR A 328 0.30 -0.53 3.09
C THR A 328 -0.29 -1.27 1.90
N GLU A 329 -1.01 -2.37 2.16
CA GLU A 329 -1.84 -3.11 1.18
C GLU A 329 -3.00 -3.87 1.84
#